data_AF-A0A530GY01-F1
#
_entry.id   AF-A0A530GY01-F1
#
_cell.length_a   1.000
_cell.length_b   1.000
_cell.length_c   1.000
_cell.angle_alpha   90.00
_cell.angle_beta   90.00
_cell.angle_gamma   90.00
#
_symmetry.space_group_name_H-M   'P 1'
#
loop_
_entity.id
_entity.type
_entity.pdbx_description
1 polymer ?
#
loop_
_entity_poly.entity_id
_entity_poly.type
_entity_poly.pdbx_seq_one_letter_code
_entity_poly.pdbx_strand_id
1 'polypeptide(L)'
;LAPLAGVYPALKLGPAWWFHDSPEGMRRFREMTTETAGFYNTVGFNDDTRAFPSIPARHDVARRVDCAFLARLVAEHRLREDEAHELARDLAYTLAKKAYRL
;
A
#
# COMPACT_ATOMS: atom_id res chain seq x y z
N LEU A 1 5.07 -2.72 -14.13
CA LEU A 1 3.75 -2.22 -13.65
C LEU A 1 3.80 -0.74 -13.29
N ALA A 2 4.71 -0.30 -12.42
CA ALA A 2 4.78 1.09 -11.96
C ALA A 2 4.90 2.15 -13.09
N PRO A 3 5.72 1.98 -14.14
CA PRO A 3 5.76 2.93 -15.26
C PRO A 3 4.42 3.10 -15.98
N LEU A 4 3.64 2.02 -16.14
CA LEU A 4 2.34 2.09 -16.79
C LEU A 4 1.32 2.83 -15.91
N ALA A 5 1.25 2.49 -14.62
CA ALA A 5 0.33 3.13 -13.68
C ALA A 5 0.70 4.60 -13.36
N GLY A 6 1.97 4.97 -13.52
CA GLY A 6 2.42 6.36 -13.37
C GLY A 6 2.06 7.27 -14.56
N VAL A 7 1.74 6.69 -15.72
CA VAL A 7 1.45 7.45 -16.96
C VAL A 7 -0.04 7.43 -17.32
N TYR A 8 -0.69 6.27 -17.25
CA TYR A 8 -2.07 6.13 -17.74
C TYR A 8 -3.09 6.45 -16.63
N PRO A 9 -3.96 7.47 -16.80
CA PRO A 9 -4.93 7.87 -15.77
C PRO A 9 -5.92 6.78 -15.36
N ALA A 10 -6.17 5.82 -16.27
CA ALA A 10 -7.08 4.72 -16.06
C ALA A 10 -6.45 3.55 -15.27
N LEU A 11 -5.13 3.53 -15.07
CA LEU A 11 -4.43 2.42 -14.42
C LEU A 11 -4.17 2.71 -12.95
N LYS A 12 -4.35 1.68 -12.12
CA LYS A 12 -3.96 1.64 -10.71
C LYS A 12 -3.32 0.30 -10.39
N LEU A 13 -2.46 0.28 -9.37
CA LEU A 13 -1.83 -0.94 -8.88
C LEU A 13 -2.59 -1.52 -7.69
N GLY A 14 -2.98 -2.79 -7.82
CA GLY A 14 -3.41 -3.62 -6.69
C GLY A 14 -2.26 -3.89 -5.70
N PRO A 15 -2.57 -4.37 -4.48
CA PRO A 15 -1.54 -4.79 -3.53
C PRO A 15 -0.78 -6.03 -4.04
N ALA A 16 0.29 -6.37 -3.32
CA ALA A 16 0.96 -7.66 -3.49
C ALA A 16 -0.03 -8.81 -3.27
N TRP A 17 -0.12 -9.74 -4.22
CA TRP A 17 -1.21 -10.73 -4.28
C TRP A 17 -0.74 -12.17 -4.04
N TRP A 18 -1.64 -12.98 -3.47
CA TRP A 18 -1.49 -14.41 -3.21
C TRP A 18 -0.21 -14.72 -2.41
N PHE A 19 0.80 -15.36 -3.00
CA PHE A 19 2.05 -15.68 -2.33
C PHE A 19 2.85 -14.43 -1.91
N HIS A 20 2.56 -13.28 -2.53
CA HIS A 20 3.18 -12.01 -2.21
C HIS A 20 2.38 -11.20 -1.16
N ASP A 21 1.18 -11.63 -0.77
CA ASP A 21 0.46 -11.10 0.40
C ASP A 21 1.10 -11.62 1.70
N SER A 22 2.33 -11.15 1.94
CA SER A 22 3.19 -11.51 3.07
C SER A 22 4.07 -10.31 3.45
N PRO A 23 4.63 -10.26 4.67
CA PRO A 23 5.42 -9.10 5.10
C PRO A 23 6.54 -8.71 4.12
N GLU A 24 7.27 -9.70 3.61
CA GLU A 24 8.34 -9.49 2.65
C GLU A 24 7.82 -9.10 1.25
N GLY A 25 6.71 -9.71 0.82
CA GLY A 25 6.11 -9.40 -0.49
C GLY A 25 5.55 -7.98 -0.54
N MET A 26 4.87 -7.55 0.52
CA MET A 26 4.38 -6.18 0.68
C MET A 26 5.53 -5.17 0.73
N ARG A 27 6.59 -5.44 1.50
CA ARG A 27 7.78 -4.56 1.54
C ARG A 27 8.39 -4.39 0.14
N ARG A 28 8.66 -5.50 -0.56
CA ARG A 28 9.23 -5.48 -1.91
C ARG A 28 8.30 -4.74 -2.89
N PHE A 29 6.99 -4.92 -2.78
CA PHE A 29 6.03 -4.18 -3.60
C PHE A 29 6.18 -2.67 -3.40
N ARG A 30 6.25 -2.19 -2.15
CA ARG A 30 6.47 -0.77 -1.85
C ARG A 30 7.82 -0.27 -2.39
N GLU A 31 8.89 -1.02 -2.18
CA GLU A 31 10.24 -0.67 -2.64
C GLU A 31 10.33 -0.57 -4.17
N MET A 32 9.72 -1.50 -4.90
CA MET A 32 9.83 -1.56 -6.37
C MET A 32 8.85 -0.64 -7.11
N THR A 33 7.75 -0.22 -6.50
CA THR A 33 6.67 0.49 -7.22
C THR A 33 6.56 1.98 -6.88
N THR A 34 6.93 2.38 -5.66
CA THR A 34 6.67 3.74 -5.14
C THR A 34 7.37 4.81 -5.97
N GLU A 35 8.60 4.59 -6.41
CA GLU A 35 9.40 5.64 -7.06
C GLU A 35 8.86 6.06 -8.43
N THR A 36 8.14 5.18 -9.13
CA THR A 36 7.55 5.51 -10.44
C THR A 36 6.04 5.69 -10.38
N ALA A 37 5.32 4.86 -9.62
CA ALA A 37 3.86 4.98 -9.52
C ALA A 37 3.43 6.04 -8.50
N GLY A 38 4.23 6.30 -7.47
CA GLY A 38 3.79 7.01 -6.27
C GLY A 38 2.73 6.23 -5.47
N PHE A 39 2.38 6.74 -4.29
CA PHE A 39 1.38 6.11 -3.42
C PHE A 39 -0.04 6.20 -4.01
N TYR A 40 -0.38 7.33 -4.61
CA TYR A 40 -1.74 7.64 -5.09
C TYR A 40 -2.13 6.90 -6.37
N ASN A 41 -1.21 6.17 -7.01
CA ASN A 41 -1.53 5.21 -8.09
C ASN A 41 -1.65 3.76 -7.60
N THR A 42 -1.63 3.54 -6.28
CA THR A 42 -1.99 2.27 -5.64
C THR A 42 -3.41 2.34 -5.05
N VAL A 43 -4.01 1.19 -4.73
CA VAL A 43 -5.41 1.10 -4.26
C VAL A 43 -5.56 0.72 -2.79
N GLY A 44 -4.48 0.70 -2.01
CA GLY A 44 -4.49 0.21 -0.63
C GLY A 44 -4.34 -1.32 -0.57
N PHE A 45 -5.10 -1.97 0.33
CA PHE A 45 -4.99 -3.40 0.63
C PHE A 45 -6.37 -4.10 0.55
N ASN A 46 -6.36 -5.37 0.14
CA ASN A 46 -7.48 -6.30 0.23
C ASN A 46 -6.96 -7.67 0.70
N ASP A 47 -7.73 -8.37 1.54
CA ASP A 47 -7.28 -9.62 2.18
C ASP A 47 -7.33 -10.85 1.27
N ASP A 48 -8.18 -10.84 0.24
CA ASP A 48 -8.44 -11.94 -0.69
C ASP A 48 -8.56 -13.32 0.00
N THR A 49 -9.29 -13.38 1.10
CA THR A 49 -9.39 -14.60 1.91
C THR A 49 -10.77 -15.21 1.96
N ARG A 50 -10.82 -16.55 1.98
CA ARG A 50 -12.01 -17.31 2.39
C ARG A 50 -12.07 -17.53 3.90
N ALA A 51 -10.98 -17.29 4.62
CA ALA A 51 -10.89 -17.51 6.06
C ALA A 51 -11.32 -16.23 6.82
N PHE A 52 -12.62 -16.09 7.08
CA PHE A 52 -13.20 -14.92 7.75
C PHE A 52 -12.46 -14.49 9.04
N PRO A 53 -12.04 -15.39 9.96
CA PRO A 53 -11.32 -14.99 11.16
C PRO A 53 -9.94 -14.37 10.89
N SER A 54 -9.37 -14.58 9.70
CA SER A 54 -8.05 -14.05 9.32
C SER A 54 -8.10 -12.61 8.82
N ILE A 55 -9.28 -12.09 8.44
CA ILE A 55 -9.46 -10.73 7.91
C ILE A 55 -8.80 -9.66 8.80
N PRO A 56 -9.08 -9.59 10.13
CA PRO A 56 -8.44 -8.58 10.99
C PRO A 56 -6.92 -8.76 11.07
N ALA A 57 -6.42 -10.00 11.13
CA ALA A 57 -4.99 -10.28 11.19
C ALA A 57 -4.27 -9.84 9.91
N ARG A 58 -4.85 -10.11 8.73
CA ARG A 58 -4.29 -9.69 7.43
C ARG A 58 -4.21 -8.17 7.31
N HIS A 59 -5.29 -7.48 7.70
CA HIS A 59 -5.31 -6.02 7.70
C HIS A 59 -4.31 -5.41 8.71
N ASP A 60 -4.12 -6.04 9.86
CA ASP A 60 -3.11 -5.60 10.84
C ASP A 60 -1.68 -5.75 10.26
N VAL A 61 -1.38 -6.87 9.60
CA VAL A 61 -0.10 -7.07 8.91
C VAL A 61 0.12 -5.99 7.84
N ALA A 62 -0.86 -5.75 6.97
CA ALA A 62 -0.76 -4.73 5.94
C ALA A 62 -0.48 -3.33 6.52
N ARG A 63 -1.21 -2.94 7.57
CA ARG A 63 -1.02 -1.65 8.26
C ARG A 63 0.37 -1.53 8.87
N ARG A 64 0.87 -2.58 9.53
CA ARG A 64 2.20 -2.59 10.15
C ARG A 64 3.31 -2.49 9.11
N VAL A 65 3.19 -3.21 8.00
CA VAL A 65 4.19 -3.17 6.92
C VAL A 65 4.20 -1.81 6.24
N ASP A 66 3.03 -1.22 5.96
CA ASP A 66 2.95 0.13 5.41
C ASP A 66 3.57 1.17 6.37
N CYS A 67 3.24 1.11 7.66
CA CYS A 67 3.85 2.00 8.66
C CYS A 67 5.37 1.79 8.77
N ALA A 68 5.87 0.55 8.70
CA ALA A 68 7.30 0.28 8.73
C ALA A 68 8.02 0.86 7.50
N PHE A 69 7.41 0.75 6.32
CA PHE A 69 7.95 1.34 5.09
C PHE A 69 7.97 2.88 5.18
N LEU A 70 6.88 3.50 5.63
CA LEU A 70 6.81 4.96 5.81
C LEU A 70 7.79 5.45 6.89
N ALA A 71 7.89 4.75 8.02
CA ALA A 71 8.83 5.07 9.08
C ALA A 71 10.29 5.03 8.58
N ARG A 72 10.63 4.07 7.71
CA ARG A 72 11.95 4.04 7.07
C ARG A 72 12.19 5.27 6.20
N LEU A 73 11.22 5.68 5.38
CA LEU A 73 11.34 6.91 4.58
C LEU A 73 11.50 8.16 5.44
N VAL A 74 10.80 8.24 6.58
CA VAL A 74 10.93 9.35 7.53
C VAL A 74 12.31 9.35 8.18
N ALA A 75 12.79 8.19 8.67
CA ALA A 75 14.10 8.05 9.30
C ALA A 75 15.26 8.34 8.33
N GLU A 76 15.08 8.06 7.04
CA GLU A 76 16.02 8.39 5.96
C GLU A 76 15.84 9.83 5.43
N HIS A 77 14.96 10.64 6.03
CA HIS A 77 14.64 12.00 5.60
C HIS A 77 14.14 12.13 4.14
N ARG A 78 13.51 11.08 3.61
CA ARG A 78 12.90 11.04 2.28
C ARG A 78 11.43 11.47 2.28
N LEU A 79 10.80 11.49 3.46
CA LEU A 79 9.40 11.85 3.67
C LEU A 79 9.27 12.58 5.00
N ARG A 80 8.43 13.62 5.10
CA ARG A 80 8.18 14.28 6.39
C ARG A 80 7.23 13.45 7.24
N GLU A 81 7.32 13.61 8.55
CA GLU A 81 6.53 12.81 9.50
C GLU A 81 5.02 13.10 9.42
N ASP A 82 4.63 14.35 9.18
CA ASP A 82 3.24 14.75 8.94
C ASP A 82 2.68 14.11 7.67
N GLU A 83 3.44 14.12 6.57
CA GLU A 83 3.08 13.45 5.31
C GLU A 83 2.94 11.93 5.49
N ALA A 84 3.81 11.31 6.31
CA ALA A 84 3.73 9.89 6.61
C ALA A 84 2.45 9.53 7.37
N HIS A 85 2.02 10.36 8.32
CA HIS A 85 0.75 10.16 9.03
C HIS A 85 -0.47 10.25 8.10
N GLU A 86 -0.47 11.23 7.20
CA GLU A 86 -1.53 11.37 6.19
C GLU A 86 -1.57 10.16 5.25
N LEU A 87 -0.40 9.76 4.72
CA LEU A 87 -0.27 8.60 3.84
C LEU A 87 -0.69 7.29 4.53
N ALA A 88 -0.35 7.10 5.81
CA ALA A 88 -0.76 5.91 6.55
C ALA A 88 -2.30 5.77 6.61
N ARG A 89 -3.00 6.88 6.86
CA ARG A 89 -4.47 6.91 6.82
C ARG A 89 -5.00 6.65 5.42
N ASP A 90 -4.40 7.27 4.41
CA ASP A 90 -4.83 7.15 3.02
C ASP A 90 -4.68 5.72 2.50
N LEU A 91 -3.54 5.07 2.77
CA LEU A 91 -3.29 3.68 2.37
C LEU A 91 -4.24 2.69 3.08
N ALA A 92 -4.56 2.94 4.35
CA ALA A 92 -5.40 2.04 5.13
C ALA A 92 -6.91 2.24 4.91
N TYR A 93 -7.35 3.36 4.35
CA TYR A 93 -8.77 3.70 4.26
C TYR A 93 -9.14 4.51 3.02
N THR A 94 -8.60 5.72 2.85
CA THR A 94 -9.07 6.69 1.85
C THR A 94 -8.90 6.18 0.42
N LEU A 95 -7.74 5.60 0.09
CA LEU A 95 -7.39 5.15 -1.26
C LEU A 95 -8.25 3.97 -1.68
N ALA A 96 -8.47 3.00 -0.79
CA ALA A 96 -9.34 1.86 -1.06
C ALA A 96 -10.76 2.35 -1.35
N LYS A 97 -11.34 3.17 -0.48
CA LYS A 97 -12.68 3.74 -0.71
C LYS A 97 -12.79 4.47 -2.04
N LYS A 98 -11.84 5.34 -2.35
CA LYS A 98 -11.82 6.11 -3.60
C LYS A 98 -11.68 5.20 -4.83
N ALA A 99 -10.79 4.21 -4.79
CA ALA A 99 -10.53 3.30 -5.90
C ALA A 99 -11.74 2.39 -6.20
N TYR A 100 -12.40 1.88 -5.15
CA TYR A 100 -13.55 0.98 -5.26
C TYR A 100 -14.91 1.70 -5.29
N ARG A 101 -14.92 3.05 -5.23
CA ARG A 101 -16.14 3.88 -5.24
C ARG A 101 -17.11 3.55 -4.09
N LEU A 102 -16.56 3.49 -2.86
CA LEU A 102 -17.24 3.22 -1.57
C LEU A 102 -17.18 4.43 -0.62
#